data_AF-Q23483-F1
#
_entry.id   AF-Q23483-F1
#
_cell.length_a   1.000
_cell.length_b   1.000
_cell.length_c   1.000
_cell.angle_alpha   90.00
_cell.angle_beta   90.00
_cell.angle_gamma   90.00
#
_symmetry.space_group_name_H-M   'P 1'
#
loop_
_entity.id
_entity.type
_entity.pdbx_description
1 polymer ?
#
loop_
_entity_poly.entity_id
_entity_poly.type
_entity_poly.pdbx_seq_one_letter_code
_entity_poly.pdbx_strand_id
1 'polypeptide(L)'
;MSFFHFINCFALAFAPYFIVYKYSGINEYSSIWKCATASGGYLLTQLAKLLIIATFFPALDSEGFSIVPEFLKSSADIIDVIGLHLLMTNFLAGKGEVRFVVGGLGWGFAHSVAHRLVLLWVGARGTAFTWRWVQTSLDSSADLLVIVSLACLTWMITRTPNKFLVSPILAMCVFSTFVYQTVQHTFSLYGWSLLAFRFAYSIATAILTVVVYSANRTASTRKNE
;
A
#
# COMPACT_ATOMS: atom_id res chain seq x y z
N MET A 1 -2.56 -19.21 -19.80
CA MET A 1 -2.13 -19.46 -18.43
C MET A 1 -2.34 -20.94 -18.12
N SER A 2 -1.28 -21.73 -18.24
CA SER A 2 -1.28 -23.03 -17.56
C SER A 2 -1.46 -22.81 -16.06
N PHE A 3 -2.10 -23.76 -15.37
CA PHE A 3 -2.25 -23.74 -13.90
C PHE A 3 -0.92 -23.48 -13.18
N PHE A 4 0.18 -23.99 -13.75
CA PHE A 4 1.55 -23.74 -13.27
C PHE A 4 1.93 -22.26 -13.28
N HIS A 5 1.64 -21.53 -14.36
CA HIS A 5 1.94 -20.10 -14.43
C HIS A 5 1.09 -19.28 -13.46
N PHE A 6 -0.17 -19.68 -13.25
CA PHE A 6 -1.03 -19.07 -12.23
C PHE A 6 -0.41 -19.22 -10.83
N ILE A 7 0.03 -20.43 -10.46
CA ILE A 7 0.70 -20.68 -9.17
C ILE A 7 1.96 -19.82 -9.03
N ASN A 8 2.80 -19.71 -10.07
CA ASN A 8 4.01 -18.89 -10.00
C ASN A 8 3.69 -17.40 -9.81
N CYS A 9 2.67 -16.87 -10.50
CA CYS A 9 2.23 -15.49 -10.32
C CYS A 9 1.60 -15.25 -8.95
N PHE A 10 0.84 -16.23 -8.44
CA PHE A 10 0.26 -16.17 -7.12
C PHE A 10 1.35 -16.17 -6.04
N ALA A 11 2.32 -17.09 -6.15
CA ALA A 11 3.47 -17.14 -5.26
C ALA A 11 4.26 -15.84 -5.31
N LEU A 12 4.52 -15.28 -6.49
CA LEU A 12 5.25 -14.02 -6.63
C LEU A 12 4.52 -12.83 -5.99
N ALA A 13 3.19 -12.80 -6.06
CA ALA A 13 2.40 -11.74 -5.43
C ALA A 13 2.32 -11.87 -3.91
N PHE A 14 2.13 -13.09 -3.38
CA PHE A 14 1.83 -13.32 -1.96
C PHE A 14 3.02 -13.78 -1.11
N ALA A 15 4.10 -14.32 -1.70
CA ALA A 15 5.29 -14.73 -0.96
C ALA A 15 5.94 -13.60 -0.16
N PRO A 16 6.07 -12.35 -0.66
CA PRO A 16 6.62 -11.25 0.13
C PRO A 16 5.85 -10.99 1.42
N TYR A 17 4.52 -11.09 1.40
CA TYR A 17 3.68 -10.93 2.59
C TYR A 17 3.95 -12.04 3.61
N PHE A 18 4.08 -13.29 3.14
CA PHE A 18 4.39 -14.43 4.00
C PHE A 18 5.79 -14.32 4.61
N ILE A 19 6.78 -13.88 3.83
CA ILE A 19 8.15 -13.65 4.30
C ILE A 19 8.15 -12.57 5.38
N VAL A 20 7.49 -11.42 5.15
CA VAL A 20 7.41 -10.37 6.17
C VAL A 20 6.72 -10.89 7.42
N TYR A 21 5.62 -11.63 7.32
CA TYR A 21 4.93 -12.19 8.49
C TYR A 21 5.83 -13.11 9.34
N LYS A 22 6.62 -13.97 8.70
CA LYS A 22 7.46 -14.97 9.36
C LYS A 22 8.76 -14.40 9.91
N TYR A 23 9.43 -13.51 9.16
CA TYR A 23 10.78 -13.04 9.48
C TYR A 23 10.82 -11.70 10.22
N SER A 24 9.71 -10.97 10.33
CA SER A 24 9.65 -9.73 11.14
C SER A 24 9.46 -9.98 12.65
N GLY A 25 9.29 -11.23 13.08
CA GLY A 25 8.93 -11.56 14.47
C GLY A 25 7.49 -11.22 14.85
N ILE A 26 6.66 -10.72 13.91
CA ILE A 26 5.24 -10.45 14.16
C ILE A 26 4.49 -11.71 14.59
N ASN A 27 4.83 -12.86 14.02
CA ASN A 27 4.28 -14.15 14.39
C ASN A 27 4.43 -14.49 15.89
N GLU A 28 5.45 -13.94 16.55
CA GLU A 28 5.70 -14.13 17.99
C GLU A 28 4.91 -13.12 18.85
N TYR A 29 4.76 -11.87 18.38
CA TYR A 29 4.10 -10.81 19.13
C TYR A 29 2.59 -10.66 18.84
N SER A 30 2.12 -11.21 17.73
CA SER A 30 0.80 -10.98 17.18
C SER A 30 0.21 -12.25 16.59
N SER A 31 -1.03 -12.55 16.97
CA SER A 31 -1.80 -13.58 16.32
C SER A 31 -2.16 -13.17 14.89
N ILE A 32 -2.30 -14.14 13.99
CA ILE A 32 -2.82 -13.98 12.64
C ILE A 32 -4.18 -13.26 12.61
N TRP A 33 -4.95 -13.37 13.69
CA TRP A 33 -6.22 -12.66 13.87
C TRP A 33 -6.07 -11.14 13.83
N LYS A 34 -4.95 -10.56 14.33
CA LYS A 34 -4.73 -9.10 14.24
C LYS A 34 -4.39 -8.66 12.81
N CYS A 35 -3.75 -9.52 12.02
CA CYS A 35 -3.59 -9.26 10.59
C CYS A 35 -4.95 -9.33 9.90
N ALA A 36 -5.81 -10.30 10.26
CA ALA A 36 -7.15 -10.42 9.70
C ALA A 36 -8.06 -9.23 10.07
N THR A 37 -7.97 -8.69 11.29
CA THR A 37 -8.71 -7.46 11.66
C THR A 37 -8.22 -6.25 10.87
N ALA A 38 -6.91 -6.14 10.62
CA ALA A 38 -6.38 -5.11 9.74
C ALA A 38 -6.88 -5.23 8.30
N SER A 39 -6.94 -6.46 7.77
CA SER A 39 -7.54 -6.76 6.46
C SER A 39 -9.03 -6.40 6.42
N GLY A 40 -9.78 -6.67 7.49
CA GLY A 40 -11.19 -6.28 7.60
C GLY A 40 -11.39 -4.76 7.59
N GLY A 41 -10.51 -4.03 8.30
CA GLY A 41 -10.50 -2.56 8.28
C GLY A 41 -10.24 -1.97 6.89
N TYR A 42 -9.35 -2.59 6.11
CA TYR A 42 -9.15 -2.24 4.71
C TYR A 42 -10.42 -2.40 3.89
N LEU A 43 -11.11 -3.55 3.98
CA LEU A 43 -12.33 -3.77 3.19
C LEU A 43 -13.43 -2.76 3.52
N LEU A 44 -13.60 -2.42 4.81
CA LEU A 44 -14.58 -1.42 5.24
C LEU A 44 -14.25 -0.02 4.70
N THR A 45 -12.98 0.37 4.76
CA THR A 45 -12.53 1.70 4.30
C THR A 45 -12.59 1.82 2.79
N GLN A 46 -12.23 0.77 2.04
CA GLN A 46 -12.41 0.74 0.59
C GLN A 46 -13.88 0.78 0.18
N LEU A 47 -14.76 0.08 0.90
CA LEU A 47 -16.20 0.16 0.63
C LEU A 47 -16.71 1.60 0.82
N ALA A 48 -16.34 2.25 1.92
CA ALA A 48 -16.69 3.65 2.15
C ALA A 48 -16.13 4.59 1.06
N LYS A 49 -14.86 4.40 0.68
CA LYS A 49 -14.18 5.16 -0.38
C LYS A 49 -14.90 5.01 -1.72
N LEU A 50 -15.23 3.80 -2.13
CA LEU A 50 -15.93 3.53 -3.38
C LEU A 50 -17.34 4.11 -3.39
N LEU A 51 -18.07 4.05 -2.27
CA LEU A 51 -19.40 4.67 -2.15
C LEU A 51 -19.33 6.20 -2.26
N ILE A 52 -18.33 6.83 -1.63
CA ILE A 52 -18.13 8.29 -1.71
C ILE A 52 -17.80 8.71 -3.14
N ILE A 53 -16.86 8.02 -3.79
CA ILE A 53 -16.48 8.31 -5.18
C ILE A 53 -17.69 8.13 -6.10
N ALA A 54 -18.43 7.03 -5.97
CA ALA A 54 -19.59 6.75 -6.81
C ALA A 54 -20.74 7.76 -6.61
N THR A 55 -20.92 8.29 -5.40
CA THR A 55 -22.04 9.21 -5.09
C THR A 55 -21.73 10.66 -5.46
N PHE A 56 -20.54 11.15 -5.11
CA PHE A 56 -20.20 12.56 -5.30
C PHE A 56 -19.51 12.86 -6.64
N PHE A 57 -18.91 11.85 -7.27
CA PHE A 57 -18.13 12.03 -8.49
C PHE A 57 -18.54 11.11 -9.65
N PRO A 58 -19.85 10.97 -9.98
CA PRO A 58 -20.28 10.14 -11.11
C PRO A 58 -19.80 10.68 -12.47
N ALA A 59 -19.51 12.00 -12.55
CA ALA A 59 -19.23 12.70 -13.79
C ALA A 59 -17.73 12.88 -14.12
N LEU A 60 -16.82 12.32 -13.31
CA LEU A 60 -15.37 12.38 -13.61
C LEU A 60 -14.93 11.32 -14.64
N ASP A 61 -15.86 10.49 -15.13
CA ASP A 61 -15.60 9.45 -16.13
C ASP A 61 -15.44 10.00 -17.56
N SER A 62 -15.03 11.25 -17.75
CA SER A 62 -14.64 11.71 -19.10
C SER A 62 -13.48 10.85 -19.59
N GLU A 63 -13.57 10.31 -20.82
CA GLU A 63 -12.56 9.40 -21.39
C GLU A 63 -11.16 10.02 -21.58
N GLY A 64 -10.99 11.31 -21.28
CA GLY A 64 -9.70 12.01 -21.30
C GLY A 64 -9.03 12.05 -19.92
N PHE A 65 -7.71 11.86 -19.89
CA PHE A 65 -6.91 12.18 -18.72
C PHE A 65 -6.92 13.69 -18.49
N SER A 66 -7.57 14.13 -17.41
CA SER A 66 -7.51 15.50 -16.93
C SER A 66 -6.94 15.52 -15.53
N ILE A 67 -6.03 16.46 -15.28
CA ILE A 67 -5.25 16.52 -14.04
C ILE A 67 -6.16 16.76 -12.83
N VAL A 68 -7.19 17.60 -12.98
CA VAL A 68 -8.12 17.96 -11.90
C VAL A 68 -8.95 16.77 -11.40
N PRO A 69 -9.70 16.02 -12.25
CA PRO A 69 -10.45 14.85 -11.80
C PRO A 69 -9.56 13.77 -11.20
N GLU A 70 -8.36 13.54 -11.76
CA GLU A 70 -7.45 12.53 -11.24
C GLU A 70 -6.90 12.92 -9.85
N PHE A 71 -6.58 14.20 -9.66
CA PHE A 71 -6.18 14.70 -8.36
C PHE A 71 -7.31 14.59 -7.32
N LEU A 72 -8.55 14.92 -7.71
CA LEU A 72 -9.71 14.76 -6.84
C LEU A 72 -9.95 13.29 -6.48
N LYS A 73 -9.80 12.37 -7.44
CA LYS A 73 -9.91 10.93 -7.18
C LYS A 73 -8.83 10.44 -6.22
N SER A 74 -7.59 10.88 -6.39
CA SER A 74 -6.50 10.52 -5.46
C SER A 74 -6.63 11.19 -4.10
N SER A 75 -7.35 12.32 -3.98
CA SER A 75 -7.66 12.89 -2.66
C SER A 75 -8.48 11.94 -1.77
N ALA A 76 -9.23 11.00 -2.36
CA ALA A 76 -9.91 9.95 -1.63
C ALA A 76 -8.95 8.97 -0.94
N ASP A 77 -7.67 8.93 -1.32
CA ASP A 77 -6.63 8.14 -0.65
C ASP A 77 -6.35 8.66 0.78
N ILE A 78 -6.77 9.88 1.12
CA ILE A 78 -6.73 10.40 2.50
C ILE A 78 -7.63 9.58 3.43
N ILE A 79 -8.72 9.00 2.93
CA ILE A 79 -9.60 8.12 3.70
C ILE A 79 -8.83 6.88 4.18
N ASP A 80 -7.90 6.37 3.36
CA ASP A 80 -7.08 5.22 3.72
C ASP A 80 -6.15 5.57 4.89
N VAL A 81 -5.59 6.78 4.93
CA VAL A 81 -4.78 7.28 6.07
C VAL A 81 -5.62 7.35 7.35
N ILE A 82 -6.82 7.92 7.28
CA ILE A 82 -7.73 8.03 8.43
C ILE A 82 -8.13 6.64 8.92
N GLY A 83 -8.51 5.75 8.00
CA GLY A 83 -8.87 4.37 8.28
C GLY A 83 -7.75 3.60 8.96
N LEU A 84 -6.52 3.71 8.43
CA LEU A 84 -5.34 3.08 8.99
C LEU A 84 -4.98 3.65 10.37
N HIS A 85 -5.11 4.96 10.56
CA HIS A 85 -4.89 5.61 11.85
C HIS A 85 -5.88 5.11 12.93
N LEU A 86 -7.17 5.07 12.61
CA LEU A 86 -8.21 4.57 13.52
C LEU A 86 -8.00 3.08 13.83
N LEU A 87 -7.64 2.29 12.82
CA LEU A 87 -7.33 0.86 12.97
C LEU A 87 -6.17 0.64 13.95
N MET A 88 -5.04 1.32 13.74
CA MET A 88 -3.84 1.16 14.58
C MET A 88 -4.04 1.68 16.00
N THR A 89 -4.90 2.69 16.18
CA THR A 89 -5.16 3.29 17.50
C THR A 89 -6.14 2.46 18.31
N ASN A 90 -7.23 1.99 17.69
CA ASN A 90 -8.36 1.40 18.40
C ASN A 90 -8.38 -0.14 18.39
N PHE A 91 -7.99 -0.78 17.28
CA PHE A 91 -8.15 -2.23 17.12
C PHE A 91 -6.85 -3.02 17.32
N LEU A 92 -5.69 -2.40 17.09
CA LEU A 92 -4.39 -3.07 17.23
C LEU A 92 -3.74 -2.71 18.56
N ALA A 93 -3.77 -3.66 19.50
CA ALA A 93 -3.03 -3.58 20.76
C ALA A 93 -1.60 -4.15 20.61
N GLY A 94 -0.62 -3.50 21.23
CA GLY A 94 0.78 -3.94 21.25
C GLY A 94 1.79 -2.78 21.30
N LYS A 95 3.08 -3.10 21.16
CA LYS A 95 4.15 -2.12 20.93
C LYS A 95 3.90 -1.37 19.62
N GLY A 96 4.30 -0.10 19.54
CA GLY A 96 4.08 0.72 18.34
C GLY A 96 4.65 0.08 17.08
N GLU A 97 5.83 -0.54 17.19
CA GLU A 97 6.50 -1.29 16.10
C GLU A 97 5.64 -2.42 15.55
N VAL A 98 5.05 -3.23 16.44
CA VAL A 98 4.19 -4.34 16.02
C VAL A 98 2.90 -3.82 15.39
N ARG A 99 2.33 -2.72 15.89
CA ARG A 99 1.05 -2.18 15.38
C ARG A 99 1.13 -1.73 13.94
N PHE A 100 2.13 -0.92 13.57
CA PHE A 100 2.19 -0.42 12.19
C PHE A 100 2.59 -1.51 11.20
N VAL A 101 3.43 -2.49 11.58
CA VAL A 101 3.79 -3.58 10.65
C VAL A 101 2.62 -4.56 10.49
N VAL A 102 1.91 -4.93 11.55
CA VAL A 102 0.69 -5.76 11.44
C VAL A 102 -0.39 -5.03 10.64
N GLY A 103 -0.59 -3.74 10.92
CA GLY A 103 -1.54 -2.90 10.21
C GLY A 103 -1.21 -2.82 8.72
N GLY A 104 0.03 -2.44 8.37
CA GLY A 104 0.48 -2.35 6.98
C GLY A 104 0.48 -3.69 6.25
N LEU A 105 0.88 -4.78 6.91
CA LEU A 105 0.88 -6.10 6.31
C LEU A 105 -0.53 -6.62 6.02
N GLY A 106 -1.45 -6.52 6.99
CA GLY A 106 -2.85 -6.93 6.79
C GLY A 106 -3.56 -6.05 5.76
N TRP A 107 -3.37 -4.74 5.85
CA TRP A 107 -3.91 -3.78 4.88
C TRP A 107 -3.40 -4.06 3.46
N GLY A 108 -2.09 -4.25 3.31
CA GLY A 108 -1.47 -4.55 2.02
C GLY A 108 -1.88 -5.90 1.47
N PHE A 109 -2.06 -6.91 2.34
CA PHE A 109 -2.52 -8.22 1.93
C PHE A 109 -3.95 -8.13 1.39
N ALA A 110 -4.84 -7.46 2.11
CA ALA A 110 -6.21 -7.23 1.67
C ALA A 110 -6.27 -6.41 0.37
N HIS A 111 -5.42 -5.40 0.22
CA HIS A 111 -5.27 -4.62 -1.00
C HIS A 111 -4.92 -5.50 -2.20
N SER A 112 -3.91 -6.36 -2.06
CA SER A 112 -3.48 -7.25 -3.13
C SER A 112 -4.49 -8.35 -3.43
N VAL A 113 -5.17 -8.89 -2.42
CA VAL A 113 -6.29 -9.82 -2.64
C VAL A 113 -7.42 -9.14 -3.43
N ALA A 114 -7.88 -7.96 -3.00
CA ALA A 114 -8.99 -7.26 -3.63
C ALA A 114 -8.70 -6.90 -5.10
N HIS A 115 -7.50 -6.39 -5.39
CA HIS A 115 -7.15 -5.93 -6.73
C HIS A 115 -6.67 -7.05 -7.66
N ARG A 116 -5.99 -8.08 -7.14
CA ARG A 116 -5.24 -9.02 -7.99
C ARG A 116 -5.79 -10.44 -7.97
N LEU A 117 -6.48 -10.88 -6.92
CA LEU A 117 -6.99 -12.25 -6.85
C LEU A 117 -7.97 -12.53 -8.00
N VAL A 118 -8.93 -11.62 -8.20
CA VAL A 118 -9.92 -11.73 -9.29
C VAL A 118 -9.24 -11.64 -10.66
N LEU A 119 -8.30 -10.71 -10.84
CA LEU A 119 -7.57 -10.56 -12.09
C LEU A 119 -6.74 -11.81 -12.44
N LEU A 120 -5.99 -12.35 -11.49
CA LEU A 120 -5.18 -13.55 -11.69
C LEU A 120 -6.06 -14.79 -11.93
N TRP A 121 -7.19 -14.90 -11.22
CA TRP A 121 -8.14 -16.00 -11.38
C TRP A 121 -8.81 -16.00 -12.76
N VAL A 122 -9.35 -14.85 -13.19
CA VAL A 122 -9.95 -14.70 -14.53
C VAL A 122 -8.87 -14.88 -15.61
N GLY A 123 -7.67 -14.36 -15.36
CA GLY A 123 -6.51 -14.53 -16.24
C GLY A 123 -6.08 -15.97 -16.43
N ALA A 124 -6.20 -16.79 -15.40
CA ALA A 124 -5.88 -18.22 -15.44
C ALA A 124 -6.70 -18.99 -16.48
N ARG A 125 -7.87 -18.47 -16.89
CA ARG A 125 -8.73 -19.08 -17.92
C ARG A 125 -8.21 -18.90 -19.34
N GLY A 126 -7.32 -17.93 -19.59
CA GLY A 126 -6.68 -17.78 -20.89
C GLY A 126 -5.73 -18.93 -21.17
N THR A 127 -5.49 -19.31 -22.42
CA THR A 127 -4.55 -20.40 -22.76
C THR A 127 -3.11 -19.87 -22.95
N ALA A 128 -2.95 -18.70 -23.55
CA ALA A 128 -1.64 -18.10 -23.84
C ALA A 128 -0.89 -17.57 -22.60
N PHE A 129 0.44 -17.54 -22.70
CA PHE A 129 1.33 -16.84 -21.77
C PHE A 129 1.30 -15.34 -22.06
N THR A 130 1.36 -14.50 -21.03
CA THR A 130 1.43 -13.04 -21.18
C THR A 130 2.21 -12.44 -20.03
N TRP A 131 3.21 -11.61 -20.35
CA TRP A 131 4.05 -10.91 -19.37
C TRP A 131 3.27 -10.01 -18.42
N ARG A 132 2.09 -9.53 -18.84
CA ARG A 132 1.20 -8.68 -18.03
C ARG A 132 0.90 -9.28 -16.65
N TRP A 133 0.70 -10.59 -16.55
CA TRP A 133 0.38 -11.23 -15.27
C TRP A 133 1.56 -11.24 -14.31
N VAL A 134 2.77 -11.47 -14.84
CA VAL A 134 4.02 -11.38 -14.07
C VAL A 134 4.24 -9.95 -13.59
N GLN A 135 3.98 -8.96 -14.46
CA GLN A 135 4.05 -7.55 -14.10
C GLN A 135 3.06 -7.20 -12.97
N THR A 136 1.80 -7.64 -13.07
CA THR A 136 0.79 -7.43 -12.02
C THR A 136 1.18 -8.08 -10.68
N SER A 137 1.81 -9.26 -10.71
CA SER A 137 2.31 -9.92 -9.50
C SER A 137 3.51 -9.20 -8.88
N LEU A 138 4.45 -8.73 -9.69
CA LEU A 138 5.59 -7.94 -9.21
C LEU A 138 5.14 -6.59 -8.64
N ASP A 139 4.15 -5.96 -9.27
CA ASP A 139 3.53 -4.73 -8.81
C ASP A 139 2.94 -4.86 -7.39
N SER A 140 2.44 -6.05 -7.03
CA SER A 140 2.00 -6.36 -5.66
C SER A 140 3.11 -6.22 -4.62
N SER A 141 4.37 -6.45 -5.00
CA SER A 141 5.51 -6.31 -4.10
C SER A 141 5.90 -4.85 -3.89
N ALA A 142 5.80 -4.03 -4.93
CA ALA A 142 5.99 -2.58 -4.84
C ALA A 142 4.91 -1.94 -3.96
N ASP A 143 3.65 -2.36 -4.11
CA ASP A 143 2.54 -1.91 -3.27
C ASP A 143 2.75 -2.25 -1.80
N LEU A 144 3.22 -3.47 -1.49
CA LEU A 144 3.53 -3.86 -0.11
C LEU A 144 4.50 -2.88 0.56
N LEU A 145 5.56 -2.48 -0.15
CA LEU A 145 6.54 -1.51 0.37
C LEU A 145 5.87 -0.16 0.67
N VAL A 146 5.08 0.36 -0.28
CA VAL A 146 4.39 1.65 -0.10
C VAL A 146 3.37 1.58 1.03
N ILE A 147 2.57 0.52 1.12
CA ILE A 147 1.52 0.39 2.15
C ILE A 147 2.13 0.23 3.55
N VAL A 148 3.20 -0.55 3.70
CA VAL A 148 3.92 -0.65 4.99
C VAL A 148 4.52 0.70 5.37
N SER A 149 5.09 1.42 4.39
CA SER A 149 5.62 2.76 4.59
C SER A 149 4.52 3.77 5.00
N LEU A 150 3.34 3.68 4.38
CA LEU A 150 2.16 4.47 4.71
C LEU A 150 1.69 4.21 6.14
N ALA A 151 1.65 2.94 6.57
CA ALA A 151 1.30 2.57 7.94
C ALA A 151 2.30 3.14 8.96
N CYS A 152 3.59 3.03 8.66
CA CYS A 152 4.65 3.60 9.51
C CYS A 152 4.51 5.13 9.63
N LEU A 153 4.36 5.85 8.51
CA LEU A 153 4.22 7.31 8.49
C LEU A 153 2.95 7.79 9.20
N THR A 154 1.83 7.11 8.97
CA THR A 154 0.54 7.41 9.61
C THR A 154 0.60 7.21 11.12
N TRP A 155 1.42 6.26 11.59
CA TRP A 155 1.68 6.09 13.01
C TRP A 155 2.63 7.15 13.57
N MET A 156 3.65 7.53 12.81
CA MET A 156 4.65 8.51 13.21
C MET A 156 4.08 9.93 13.30
N ILE A 157 3.22 10.35 12.37
CA ILE A 157 2.69 11.73 12.31
C ILE A 157 1.93 12.13 13.59
N THR A 158 1.28 11.18 14.24
CA THR A 158 0.57 11.40 15.51
C THR A 158 1.52 11.56 16.70
N ARG A 159 2.73 11.00 16.62
CA ARG A 159 3.64 10.83 17.77
C ARG A 159 4.90 11.68 17.69
N THR A 160 5.31 12.09 16.50
CA THR A 160 6.51 12.91 16.32
C THR A 160 6.22 14.40 16.52
N PRO A 161 7.09 15.14 17.24
CA PRO A 161 7.06 16.60 17.22
C PRO A 161 7.46 17.15 15.84
N ASN A 162 8.36 16.46 15.11
CA ASN A 162 8.93 16.89 13.84
C ASN A 162 8.02 16.54 12.65
N LYS A 163 6.76 17.00 12.69
CA LYS A 163 5.75 16.71 11.66
C LYS A 163 6.15 17.18 10.28
N PHE A 164 6.97 18.24 10.18
CA PHE A 164 7.47 18.77 8.91
C PHE A 164 8.33 17.77 8.13
N LEU A 165 9.00 16.81 8.79
CA LEU A 165 9.77 15.76 8.10
C LEU A 165 8.86 14.60 7.64
N VAL A 166 7.85 14.28 8.44
CA VAL A 166 6.95 13.14 8.16
C VAL A 166 5.88 13.49 7.14
N SER A 167 5.31 14.69 7.21
CA SER A 167 4.23 15.16 6.35
C SER A 167 4.52 15.08 4.85
N PRO A 168 5.69 15.51 4.32
CA PRO A 168 5.94 15.44 2.88
C PRO A 168 6.07 14.00 2.40
N ILE A 169 6.71 13.12 3.18
CA ILE A 169 6.86 11.70 2.79
C ILE A 169 5.51 10.98 2.90
N LEU A 170 4.69 11.31 3.89
CA LEU A 170 3.31 10.84 3.98
C LEU A 170 2.51 11.28 2.76
N ALA A 171 2.59 12.55 2.36
CA ALA A 171 1.94 13.04 1.15
C ALA A 171 2.40 12.30 -0.10
N MET A 172 3.70 12.01 -0.23
CA MET A 172 4.23 11.17 -1.32
C MET A 172 3.56 9.79 -1.33
N CYS A 173 3.53 9.08 -0.20
CA CYS A 173 2.89 7.76 -0.13
C CYS A 173 1.39 7.81 -0.45
N VAL A 174 0.66 8.81 0.05
CA VAL A 174 -0.79 8.98 -0.18
C VAL A 174 -1.09 9.22 -1.65
N PHE A 175 -0.37 10.15 -2.28
CA PHE A 175 -0.57 10.51 -3.70
C PHE A 175 0.24 9.62 -4.65
N SER A 176 0.70 8.44 -4.21
CA SER A 176 1.49 7.53 -5.04
C SER A 176 0.72 7.08 -6.29
N THR A 177 -0.59 6.82 -6.16
CA THR A 177 -1.48 6.50 -7.29
C THR A 177 -1.49 7.61 -8.34
N PHE A 178 -1.68 8.86 -7.90
CA PHE A 178 -1.65 10.03 -8.77
C PHE A 178 -0.30 10.22 -9.46
N VAL A 179 0.81 10.00 -8.74
CA VAL A 179 2.16 10.06 -9.31
C VAL A 179 2.32 9.00 -10.40
N TYR A 180 1.87 7.76 -10.17
CA TYR A 180 1.95 6.69 -11.17
C TYR A 180 1.15 7.02 -12.42
N GLN A 181 -0.07 7.54 -12.28
CA GLN A 181 -0.92 7.90 -13.43
C GLN A 181 -0.36 9.09 -14.21
N THR A 182 0.11 10.11 -13.50
CA THR A 182 0.72 11.30 -14.12
C THR A 182 1.97 10.91 -14.90
N VAL A 183 2.86 10.12 -14.31
CA VAL A 183 4.08 9.64 -15.00
C VAL A 183 3.74 8.74 -16.18
N GLN A 184 2.76 7.85 -16.02
CA GLN A 184 2.28 7.01 -17.12
C GLN A 184 1.76 7.86 -18.29
N HIS A 185 0.98 8.91 -18.02
CA HIS A 185 0.43 9.78 -19.06
C HIS A 185 1.51 10.67 -19.71
N THR A 186 2.35 11.34 -18.90
CA THR A 186 3.38 12.27 -19.39
C THR A 186 4.49 11.59 -20.16
N PHE A 187 4.97 10.43 -19.69
CA PHE A 187 6.07 9.71 -20.30
C PHE A 187 5.62 8.54 -21.18
N SER A 188 4.31 8.27 -21.28
CA SER A 188 3.78 7.12 -22.04
C SER A 188 4.46 5.80 -21.65
N LEU A 189 4.70 5.60 -20.34
CA LEU A 189 5.36 4.39 -19.83
C LEU A 189 4.35 3.26 -19.68
N TYR A 190 4.65 2.09 -20.24
CA TYR A 190 3.78 0.93 -20.18
C TYR A 190 4.56 -0.35 -19.85
N GLY A 191 3.88 -1.29 -19.18
CA GLY A 191 4.44 -2.60 -18.87
C GLY A 191 5.68 -2.53 -17.97
N TRP A 192 6.85 -2.90 -18.51
CA TRP A 192 8.09 -3.01 -17.74
C TRP A 192 8.68 -1.68 -17.29
N SER A 193 8.59 -0.62 -18.10
CA SER A 193 9.14 0.69 -17.72
C SER A 193 8.34 1.33 -16.59
N LEU A 194 7.01 1.21 -16.64
CA LEU A 194 6.12 1.64 -15.55
C LEU A 194 6.39 0.83 -14.27
N LEU A 195 6.57 -0.49 -14.40
CA LEU A 195 6.90 -1.34 -13.26
C LEU A 195 8.24 -0.95 -12.62
N ALA A 196 9.27 -0.71 -13.44
CA ALA A 196 10.57 -0.24 -12.94
C ALA A 196 10.45 1.09 -12.17
N PHE A 197 9.64 2.03 -12.69
CA PHE A 197 9.35 3.28 -11.99
C PHE A 197 8.65 3.04 -10.65
N ARG A 198 7.63 2.18 -10.60
CA ARG A 198 6.93 1.83 -9.36
C ARG A 198 7.86 1.20 -8.32
N PHE A 199 8.77 0.32 -8.74
CA PHE A 199 9.79 -0.21 -7.83
C PHE A 199 10.77 0.86 -7.34
N ALA A 200 11.29 1.70 -8.23
CA ALA A 200 12.19 2.79 -7.83
C ALA A 200 11.50 3.74 -6.84
N TYR A 201 10.24 4.10 -7.11
CA TYR A 201 9.43 4.93 -6.24
C TYR A 201 9.17 4.27 -4.88
N SER A 202 8.70 3.03 -4.88
CA SER A 202 8.39 2.29 -3.64
C SER A 202 9.61 2.06 -2.76
N ILE A 203 10.76 1.75 -3.37
CA ILE A 203 12.05 1.64 -2.67
C ILE A 203 12.48 3.00 -2.11
N ALA A 204 12.36 4.08 -2.89
CA ALA A 204 12.69 5.42 -2.42
C ALA A 204 11.80 5.84 -1.24
N THR A 205 10.49 5.60 -1.31
CA THR A 205 9.58 5.86 -0.19
C THR A 205 9.94 5.01 1.03
N ALA A 206 10.26 3.73 0.85
CA ALA A 206 10.65 2.85 1.94
C ALA A 206 11.94 3.34 2.63
N ILE A 207 12.97 3.69 1.86
CA ILE A 207 14.23 4.23 2.41
C ILE A 207 13.97 5.52 3.18
N LEU A 208 13.19 6.45 2.61
CA LEU A 208 12.83 7.71 3.26
C LEU A 208 12.08 7.46 4.57
N THR A 209 11.15 6.50 4.61
CA THR A 209 10.46 6.15 5.86
C THR A 209 11.40 5.57 6.91
N VAL A 210 12.36 4.75 6.53
CA VAL A 210 13.37 4.20 7.45
C VAL A 210 14.26 5.32 8.00
N VAL A 211 14.71 6.24 7.16
CA VAL A 211 15.54 7.40 7.57
C VAL A 211 14.78 8.29 8.56
N VAL A 212 13.50 8.58 8.28
CA VAL A 212 12.69 9.40 9.18
C VAL A 212 12.34 8.65 10.47
N TYR A 213 12.09 7.35 10.40
CA TYR A 213 11.84 6.52 11.57
C TYR A 213 13.07 6.47 12.49
N SER A 214 14.27 6.28 11.92
CA SER A 214 15.52 6.25 12.68
C SER A 214 15.84 7.61 13.30
N ALA A 215 15.69 8.71 12.55
CA ALA A 215 15.90 10.06 13.06
C ALA A 215 14.98 10.41 14.24
N ASN A 216 13.70 10.04 14.16
CA ASN A 216 12.75 10.26 15.26
C ASN A 216 13.04 9.39 16.48
N ARG A 217 13.53 8.16 16.27
CA ARG A 217 13.95 7.26 17.36
C ARG A 217 15.16 7.85 18.10
N THR A 218 16.18 8.31 17.38
CA THR A 218 17.37 8.95 17.98
C THR A 218 17.04 10.24 18.73
N ALA A 219 16.11 11.05 18.21
CA ALA A 219 15.66 12.25 18.91
C ALA A 219 14.94 11.92 20.23
N SER A 220 14.19 10.80 20.26
CA SER A 220 13.47 10.34 21.45
C SER A 220 14.40 9.73 22.49
N THR A 221 15.48 9.03 22.09
CA THR A 221 16.47 8.49 23.04
C THR A 221 17.25 9.60 23.74
N ARG A 222 17.69 10.64 23.01
CA ARG A 222 18.42 11.78 23.59
C ARG A 222 17.62 12.61 24.59
N LYS A 223 16.28 12.55 24.53
CA LYS A 223 15.42 13.27 25.48
C LYS A 223 15.28 12.53 26.82
N ASN A 224 15.59 11.24 26.85
CA ASN A 224 15.51 10.41 28.05
C ASN A 224 16.85 10.25 28.77
N GLU A 225 17.93 10.78 28.20
CA GLU A 225 19.25 10.97 28.83
C GLU A 225 19.30 12.33 29.54
#